data_AF-A0A356NUC4-F1
#
_entry.id   AF-A0A356NUC4-F1
#
_cell.length_a   1.000
_cell.length_b   1.000
_cell.length_c   1.000
_cell.angle_alpha   90.00
_cell.angle_beta   90.00
_cell.angle_gamma   90.00
#
_symmetry.space_group_name_H-M   'P 1'
#
loop_
_entity.id
_entity.type
_entity.pdbx_description
1 polymer ?
#
loop_
_entity_poly.entity_id
_entity_poly.type
_entity_poly.pdbx_seq_one_letter_code
_entity_poly.pdbx_strand_id
1 'polypeptide(L)'
;MSKAVITSYTLLDFLSEADMIAFFAFVEENMEAHAANLKAHGMTKFYVSRVFNKGDKFTIGNWLEYQDQDAFAACDKIWETFLAESANRFNFVSKVVPYRGIVQYDFS
;
A
#
# COMPACT_ATOMS: atom_id res chain seq x y z
N MET A 1 -28.18 -0.89 -3.81
CA MET A 1 -27.05 -0.40 -4.60
C MET A 1 -25.92 -1.40 -4.45
N SER A 2 -25.31 -1.88 -5.54
CA SER A 2 -24.08 -2.66 -5.42
C SER A 2 -23.01 -1.77 -4.80
N LYS A 3 -22.29 -2.27 -3.79
CA LYS A 3 -21.18 -1.50 -3.23
C LYS A 3 -20.07 -1.41 -4.27
N ALA A 4 -19.47 -0.24 -4.39
CA ALA A 4 -18.46 0.02 -5.41
C ALA A 4 -17.07 -0.42 -4.93
N VAL A 5 -16.30 -1.05 -5.82
CA VAL A 5 -14.90 -1.41 -5.60
C VAL A 5 -14.08 -0.15 -5.37
N ILE A 6 -13.15 -0.23 -4.41
CA ILE A 6 -12.26 0.87 -4.04
C ILE A 6 -10.84 0.53 -4.44
N THR A 7 -10.13 1.48 -5.04
CA THR A 7 -8.68 1.39 -5.26
C THR A 7 -7.94 2.43 -4.44
N SER A 8 -6.75 2.07 -3.96
CA SER A 8 -5.83 2.97 -3.26
C SER A 8 -4.46 2.90 -3.94
N TYR A 9 -3.96 4.05 -4.36
CA TYR A 9 -2.65 4.26 -4.94
C TYR A 9 -1.84 5.14 -4.01
N THR A 10 -0.89 4.56 -3.29
CA THR A 10 -0.03 5.31 -2.38
C THR A 10 1.36 5.41 -2.99
N LEU A 11 1.81 6.63 -3.22
CA LEU A 11 3.19 6.90 -3.61
C LEU A 11 4.05 7.15 -2.37
N LEU A 12 5.19 6.48 -2.31
CA LEU A 12 6.23 6.71 -1.33
C LEU A 12 7.44 7.26 -2.06
N ASP A 13 7.78 8.53 -1.82
CA ASP A 13 8.99 9.17 -2.35
C ASP A 13 10.09 9.14 -1.28
N PHE A 14 11.24 8.56 -1.59
CA PHE A 14 12.40 8.45 -0.70
C PHE A 14 13.49 9.46 -1.09
N LEU A 15 14.29 9.89 -0.11
CA LEU A 15 15.42 10.81 -0.34
C LEU A 15 16.63 10.11 -0.94
N SER A 16 16.78 8.81 -0.72
CA SER A 16 17.93 8.01 -1.17
C SER A 16 17.53 6.61 -1.62
N GLU A 17 18.41 5.96 -2.39
CA GLU A 17 18.25 4.55 -2.77
C GLU A 17 18.32 3.64 -1.54
N ALA A 18 19.16 3.98 -0.56
CA ALA A 18 19.32 3.21 0.67
C ALA A 18 18.01 3.14 1.47
N ASP A 19 17.30 4.26 1.61
CA ASP A 19 15.99 4.29 2.27
C ASP A 19 14.96 3.43 1.52
N MET A 20 14.97 3.47 0.19
CA MET A 20 14.07 2.66 -0.65
C MET A 20 14.39 1.15 -0.53
N ILE A 21 15.67 0.78 -0.49
CA ILE A 21 16.10 -0.61 -0.27
C ILE A 21 15.69 -1.08 1.13
N ALA A 22 15.85 -0.23 2.15
CA ALA A 22 15.43 -0.55 3.50
C ALA A 22 13.91 -0.75 3.59
N PHE A 23 13.12 0.02 2.84
CA PHE A 23 11.69 -0.24 2.68
C PHE A 23 11.41 -1.61 2.03
N PHE A 24 12.15 -2.00 0.98
CA PHE A 24 11.95 -3.32 0.37
C PHE A 24 12.30 -4.46 1.34
N ALA A 25 13.37 -4.34 2.12
CA ALA A 25 13.69 -5.32 3.16
C ALA A 25 12.56 -5.42 4.21
N PHE A 26 11.98 -4.28 4.61
CA PHE A 26 10.80 -4.27 5.48
C PHE A 26 9.59 -4.97 4.83
N VAL A 27 9.37 -4.76 3.53
CA VAL A 27 8.29 -5.42 2.78
C VAL A 27 8.47 -6.93 2.76
N GLU A 28 9.66 -7.42 2.43
CA GLU A 28 9.99 -8.84 2.37
C GLU A 28 9.76 -9.55 3.70
N GLU A 29 10.09 -8.91 4.82
CA GLU A 29 9.94 -9.49 6.15
C GLU A 29 8.48 -9.48 6.66
N ASN A 30 7.67 -8.48 6.27
CA ASN A 30 6.42 -8.18 6.99
C ASN A 30 5.15 -8.25 6.15
N MET A 31 5.23 -8.01 4.85
CA MET A 31 4.03 -7.77 4.04
C MET A 31 3.28 -9.03 3.66
N GLU A 32 3.90 -10.21 3.67
CA GLU A 32 3.18 -11.45 3.33
C GLU A 32 2.06 -11.74 4.35
N ALA A 33 2.40 -11.80 5.64
CA ALA A 33 1.44 -12.03 6.72
C ALA A 33 0.41 -10.89 6.81
N HIS A 34 0.86 -9.64 6.64
CA HIS A 34 -0.02 -8.49 6.66
C HIS A 34 -1.02 -8.52 5.49
N ALA A 35 -0.55 -8.81 4.27
CA ALA A 35 -1.40 -8.94 3.10
C ALA A 35 -2.40 -10.09 3.23
N ALA A 36 -2.03 -11.20 3.87
CA ALA A 36 -2.97 -12.28 4.16
C ALA A 36 -4.11 -11.82 5.08
N ASN A 37 -3.79 -11.04 6.13
CA ASN A 37 -4.80 -10.45 7.01
C ASN A 37 -5.72 -9.47 6.26
N LEU A 38 -5.15 -8.59 5.44
CA LEU A 38 -5.92 -7.65 4.61
C LEU A 38 -6.85 -8.39 3.63
N LYS A 39 -6.37 -9.47 2.99
CA LYS A 39 -7.18 -10.30 2.08
C LYS A 39 -8.37 -10.93 2.79
N ALA A 40 -8.16 -11.43 4.02
CA ALA A 40 -9.26 -11.97 4.85
C ALA A 40 -10.35 -10.93 5.17
N HIS A 41 -10.03 -9.63 5.05
CA HIS A 41 -10.94 -8.51 5.32
C HIS A 41 -11.40 -7.77 4.04
N GLY A 42 -11.20 -8.39 2.87
CA GLY A 42 -11.80 -7.91 1.61
C GLY A 42 -10.88 -7.09 0.71
N MET A 43 -9.57 -7.06 0.97
CA MET A 43 -8.59 -6.63 -0.02
C MET A 43 -8.45 -7.68 -1.12
N THR A 44 -8.55 -7.29 -2.39
CA THR A 44 -8.51 -8.19 -3.55
C THR A 44 -7.16 -8.19 -4.25
N LYS A 45 -6.47 -7.05 -4.30
CA LYS A 45 -5.13 -6.91 -4.92
C LYS A 45 -4.21 -6.09 -4.02
N PHE A 46 -2.93 -6.42 -4.04
CA PHE A 46 -1.86 -5.63 -3.42
C PHE A 46 -0.58 -5.78 -4.23
N TYR A 47 -0.16 -4.68 -4.85
CA TYR A 47 1.13 -4.56 -5.52
C TYR A 47 2.01 -3.54 -4.81
N VAL A 48 3.27 -3.91 -4.63
CA VAL A 48 4.36 -2.99 -4.27
C VAL A 48 5.26 -2.90 -5.50
N SER A 49 5.44 -1.70 -6.05
CA SER A 49 6.14 -1.52 -7.32
C SER A 49 7.15 -0.38 -7.26
N ARG A 50 8.33 -0.55 -7.86
CA ARG A 50 9.26 0.56 -8.13
C ARG A 50 8.78 1.32 -9.36
N VAL A 51 8.61 2.64 -9.23
CA VAL A 51 8.30 3.49 -10.39
C VAL A 51 9.57 3.66 -11.23
N PHE A 52 9.56 3.13 -12.46
CA PHE A 52 10.76 3.09 -13.31
C PHE A 52 10.91 4.32 -14.21
N ASN A 53 9.86 5.09 -14.44
CA ASN A 53 9.81 6.16 -15.44
C ASN A 53 9.90 7.58 -14.83
N LYS A 54 10.57 7.73 -13.68
CA LYS A 54 10.67 9.00 -12.94
C LYS A 54 12.10 9.56 -12.86
N GLY A 55 12.97 9.12 -13.77
CA GLY A 55 14.40 9.49 -13.78
C GLY A 55 15.10 8.96 -12.54
N ASP A 56 15.91 9.80 -11.89
CA ASP A 56 16.75 9.43 -10.74
C ASP A 56 15.99 9.44 -9.40
N LYS A 57 14.66 9.33 -9.42
CA LYS A 57 13.84 9.34 -8.20
C LYS A 57 13.65 7.94 -7.65
N PHE A 58 13.69 7.84 -6.32
CA PHE A 58 13.36 6.65 -5.58
C PHE A 58 11.89 6.72 -5.17
N THR A 59 11.01 6.29 -6.07
CA THR A 59 9.56 6.28 -5.83
C THR A 59 9.01 4.87 -5.88
N ILE A 60 8.21 4.50 -4.89
CA ILE A 60 7.43 3.27 -4.85
C ILE A 60 5.94 3.60 -4.99
N GLY A 61 5.22 2.76 -5.75
CA GLY A 61 3.77 2.74 -5.82
C GLY A 61 3.20 1.50 -5.16
N ASN A 62 2.43 1.71 -4.09
CA ASN A 62 1.58 0.69 -3.49
C ASN A 62 0.17 0.80 -4.07
N TRP A 63 -0.27 -0.23 -4.80
CA TRP A 63 -1.62 -0.32 -5.33
C TRP A 63 -2.39 -1.41 -4.61
N LEU A 64 -3.45 -1.00 -3.91
CA LEU A 64 -4.38 -1.89 -3.24
C LEU A 64 -5.77 -1.75 -3.87
N GLU A 65 -6.50 -2.86 -3.94
CA GLU A 65 -7.89 -2.91 -4.35
C GLU A 65 -8.70 -3.59 -3.25
N TYR A 66 -9.92 -3.11 -3.03
CA TYR A 66 -10.83 -3.60 -2.01
C TYR A 66 -12.20 -3.84 -2.63
N GLN A 67 -12.84 -4.93 -2.25
CA GLN A 67 -14.14 -5.34 -2.80
C GLN A 67 -15.22 -4.26 -2.64
N ASP A 68 -15.16 -3.47 -1.56
CA ASP A 68 -16.09 -2.38 -1.29
C ASP A 68 -15.53 -1.36 -0.27
N GLN A 69 -16.34 -0.33 0.04
CA GLN A 69 -16.01 0.71 1.02
C GLN A 69 -15.89 0.19 2.46
N ASP A 70 -16.63 -0.86 2.83
CA ASP A 70 -16.57 -1.43 4.19
C ASP A 70 -15.28 -2.23 4.36
N ALA A 71 -14.88 -2.99 3.34
CA ALA A 71 -13.60 -3.69 3.27
C ALA A 71 -12.43 -2.70 3.32
N PHE A 72 -12.52 -1.58 2.59
CA PHE A 72 -11.55 -0.50 2.70
C PHE A 72 -11.44 0.01 4.14
N ALA A 73 -12.57 0.35 4.79
CA ALA A 73 -12.57 0.85 6.16
C ALA A 73 -12.05 -0.17 7.19
N ALA A 74 -12.32 -1.46 6.99
CA ALA A 74 -11.78 -2.53 7.82
C ALA A 74 -10.26 -2.65 7.64
N CYS A 75 -9.79 -2.64 6.39
CA CYS A 75 -8.37 -2.70 6.06
C CYS A 75 -7.59 -1.47 6.54
N ASP A 76 -8.19 -0.27 6.51
CA ASP A 76 -7.54 0.97 6.97
C ASP A 76 -7.21 0.89 8.47
N LYS A 77 -8.08 0.31 9.30
CA LYS A 77 -7.81 0.05 10.73
C LYS A 77 -6.71 -0.99 10.95
N ILE A 78 -6.65 -2.01 10.10
CA ILE A 78 -5.57 -3.02 10.13
C ILE A 78 -4.24 -2.36 9.79
N TRP A 79 -4.22 -1.46 8.81
CA TRP A 79 -3.05 -0.65 8.47
C TRP A 79 -2.63 0.27 9.62
N GLU A 80 -3.56 1.01 10.22
CA GLU A 80 -3.26 1.90 11.36
C GLU A 80 -2.59 1.14 12.50
N THR A 81 -3.13 -0.04 12.85
CA THR A 81 -2.57 -0.90 13.90
C THR A 81 -1.18 -1.38 13.53
N PHE A 82 -1.02 -1.92 12.32
CA PHE A 82 0.26 -2.42 11.84
C PHE A 82 1.35 -1.34 11.78
N LEU A 83 1.00 -0.13 11.34
CA LEU A 83 1.94 1.00 11.29
C LEU A 83 2.33 1.47 12.69
N ALA A 84 1.39 1.49 13.64
CA ALA A 84 1.68 1.84 15.04
C ALA A 84 2.61 0.81 15.70
N GLU A 85 2.37 -0.48 15.49
CA GLU A 85 3.21 -1.57 16.01
C GLU A 85 4.58 -1.62 15.33
N SER A 86 4.66 -1.25 14.05
CA SER A 86 5.90 -1.26 13.27
C SER A 86 6.70 0.03 13.35
N ALA A 87 6.22 1.06 14.06
CA ALA A 87 6.83 2.39 14.07
C ALA A 87 8.33 2.37 14.43
N ASN A 88 8.74 1.53 15.39
CA ASN A 88 10.14 1.40 15.81
C ASN A 88 11.02 0.58 14.85
N ARG A 89 10.41 -0.04 13.84
CA ARG A 89 11.09 -0.88 12.84
C ARG A 89 11.36 -0.13 11.53
N PHE A 90 10.78 1.06 11.36
CA PHE A 90 11.05 1.91 10.22
C PHE A 90 12.43 2.56 10.38
N ASN A 91 13.38 2.09 9.61
CA ASN A 91 14.74 2.66 9.50
C ASN A 91 14.92 3.49 8.22
N PHE A 92 13.81 3.90 7.59
CA PHE A 92 13.75 4.72 6.39
C PHE A 92 12.78 5.88 6.58
N VAL A 93 12.99 6.96 5.83
CA VAL A 93 12.06 8.10 5.78
C VAL A 93 11.53 8.24 4.36
N SER A 94 10.20 8.36 4.24
CA SER A 94 9.55 8.63 2.95
C SER A 94 8.45 9.67 3.09
N LYS A 95 8.20 10.40 2.00
CA LYS A 95 6.98 11.18 1.83
C LYS A 95 5.89 10.26 1.30
N VAL A 96 4.82 10.11 2.06
CA VAL A 96 3.68 9.27 1.72
C VAL A 96 2.55 10.13 1.16
N VAL A 97 2.04 9.78 -0.03
CA VAL A 97 0.91 10.48 -0.67
C VAL A 97 -0.12 9.46 -1.16
N PRO A 98 -1.26 9.31 -0.47
CA PRO A 98 -2.32 8.39 -0.87
C PRO A 98 -3.33 9.04 -1.81
N TYR A 99 -3.77 8.28 -2.82
CA TYR A 99 -4.88 8.62 -3.71
C TYR A 99 -5.87 7.46 -3.72
N ARG A 100 -7.14 7.74 -3.39
CA ARG A 100 -8.18 6.72 -3.30
C ARG A 100 -9.29 7.00 -4.32
N GLY A 101 -9.78 5.96 -4.96
CA GLY A 101 -10.75 6.06 -6.05
C GLY A 101 -11.89 5.05 -5.91
N ILE A 102 -13.06 5.44 -6.40
CA ILE A 102 -14.18 4.53 -6.63
C ILE A 102 -14.10 4.08 -8.08
N VAL A 103 -14.00 2.77 -8.30
CA VAL A 103 -13.89 2.20 -9.66
C VAL A 103 -15.15 2.53 -10.46
N GLN A 104 -14.97 3.18 -11.62
CA GLN A 104 -16.06 3.51 -12.55
C GLN A 104 -16.23 2.45 -13.65
N TYR A 105 -15.10 1.89 -14.10
CA TYR A 105 -15.04 0.87 -15.14
C TYR A 105 -13.96 -0.14 -14.78
N ASP A 106 -14.26 -1.42 -14.98
CA ASP A 106 -13.33 -2.54 -14.83
C ASP A 106 -13.36 -3.35 -16.14
N PHE A 107 -12.18 -3.70 -16.65
CA PHE A 107 -11.99 -4.45 -17.90
C PHE A 107 -11.19 -5.73 -17.69
N SER A 108 -11.00 -6.15 -16.43
CA SER A 108 -10.25 -7.36 -16.08
C SER A 108 -11.02 -8.67 -16.32
#